data_AF-A0A327KKI4-F1
#
_entry.id   AF-A0A327KKI4-F1
#
_cell.length_a   1.000
_cell.length_b   1.000
_cell.length_c   1.000
_cell.angle_alpha   90.00
_cell.angle_beta   90.00
_cell.angle_gamma   90.00
#
_symmetry.space_group_name_H-M   'P 1'
#
loop_
_entity.id
_entity.type
_entity.pdbx_description
1 polymer ?
#
loop_
_entity_poly.entity_id
_entity_poly.type
_entity_poly.pdbx_seq_one_letter_code
_entity_poly.pdbx_strand_id
1 'polypeptide(L)'
;MRAVSINYHNGFIQLVFDEITNQEVEKPFWRLVSDPKWQNVDYDMKDAIDRRDTQGRDPALYAGKALESTIKIISNERGLSTGRERGAKNYIDNLRSGGILEAWEAETLEVFFKHVRNPLSHGPGAEELTSLSIPQTNWAIESCMSWIKSLIQRADN
;
A
#
# COMPACT_ATOMS: atom_id res chain seq x y z
N MET A 1 32.74 2.04 -2.48
CA MET A 1 31.46 2.57 -1.95
C MET A 1 30.63 3.03 -3.13
N ARG A 2 29.45 2.44 -3.38
CA ARG A 2 28.48 3.07 -4.29
C ARG A 2 27.83 4.22 -3.52
N ALA A 3 27.76 5.41 -4.11
CA ALA A 3 26.95 6.49 -3.57
C ALA A 3 25.50 6.02 -3.55
N VAL A 4 24.82 6.18 -2.42
CA VAL A 4 23.40 5.89 -2.27
C VAL A 4 22.65 7.19 -2.45
N SER A 5 21.75 7.24 -3.42
CA SER A 5 20.87 8.38 -3.64
C SER A 5 19.77 8.37 -2.57
N ILE A 6 19.48 9.53 -2.00
CA ILE A 6 18.44 9.71 -0.98
C ILE A 6 17.43 10.74 -1.44
N ASN A 7 16.16 10.53 -1.10
CA ASN A 7 15.10 11.50 -1.33
C ASN A 7 14.36 11.84 -0.04
N TYR A 8 13.86 13.08 0.04
CA TYR A 8 13.07 13.57 1.17
C TYR A 8 11.62 13.81 0.74
N HIS A 9 10.68 13.21 1.46
CA HIS A 9 9.24 13.26 1.18
C HIS A 9 8.47 13.40 2.49
N ASN A 10 7.64 14.44 2.62
CA ASN A 10 6.74 14.62 3.77
C ASN A 10 7.41 14.48 5.14
N GLY A 11 8.68 14.87 5.32
CA GLY A 11 9.39 14.66 6.60
C GLY A 11 10.18 13.36 6.71
N PHE A 12 10.21 12.53 5.67
CA PHE A 12 10.81 11.20 5.67
C PHE A 12 11.93 11.08 4.62
N ILE A 13 13.01 10.37 4.97
CA ILE A 13 14.16 10.12 4.09
C ILE A 13 14.09 8.68 3.59
N GLN A 14 14.12 8.51 2.27
CA GLN A 14 14.06 7.21 1.60
C GLN A 14 15.30 6.98 0.73
N LEU A 15 15.84 5.76 0.77
CA LEU A 15 16.90 5.33 -0.15
C LEU A 15 16.32 5.07 -1.56
N VAL A 16 17.02 5.54 -2.59
CA VAL A 16 16.64 5.36 -4.00
C VAL A 16 17.42 4.20 -4.59
N PHE A 17 16.69 3.16 -4.99
CA PHE A 17 17.26 1.96 -5.60
C PHE A 17 17.11 1.93 -7.12
N ASP A 18 16.05 2.53 -7.65
CA ASP A 18 15.75 2.63 -9.08
C ASP A 18 15.20 4.03 -9.42
N GLU A 19 15.79 4.67 -10.43
CA GLU A 19 15.47 6.06 -10.78
C GLU A 19 14.11 6.19 -11.47
N ILE A 20 13.72 5.21 -12.28
CA ILE A 20 12.45 5.24 -13.02
C ILE A 20 11.29 5.03 -12.04
N THR A 21 11.39 4.02 -11.17
CA THR A 21 10.43 3.78 -10.08
C THR A 21 10.30 5.00 -9.18
N ASN A 22 11.41 5.67 -8.87
CA ASN A 22 11.34 6.90 -8.08
C ASN A 22 10.56 8.02 -8.79
N GLN A 23 10.81 8.23 -10.09
CA GLN A 23 10.18 9.30 -10.87
C GLN A 23 8.70 9.02 -11.15
N GLU A 24 8.35 7.78 -11.49
CA GLU A 24 7.02 7.42 -11.99
C GLU A 24 6.09 6.89 -10.91
N VAL A 25 6.62 6.35 -9.80
CA VAL A 25 5.82 5.76 -8.72
C VAL A 25 5.96 6.54 -7.43
N GLU A 26 7.18 6.62 -6.87
CA GLU A 26 7.38 7.13 -5.51
C GLU A 26 7.06 8.62 -5.39
N LYS A 27 7.63 9.47 -6.25
CA LYS A 27 7.38 10.92 -6.21
C LYS A 27 5.90 11.27 -6.41
N PRO A 28 5.19 10.73 -7.42
CA PRO A 28 3.76 10.96 -7.56
C PRO A 28 2.94 10.44 -6.37
N PHE A 29 3.27 9.25 -5.86
CA PHE A 29 2.63 8.70 -4.66
C PHE A 29 2.75 9.66 -3.47
N TRP A 30 3.97 10.10 -3.13
CA TRP A 30 4.22 10.97 -1.98
C TRP A 30 3.54 12.33 -2.09
N ARG A 31 3.45 12.85 -3.32
CA ARG A 31 2.68 14.06 -3.60
C ARG A 31 1.20 13.86 -3.30
N LEU A 32 0.61 12.74 -3.74
CA LEU A 32 -0.82 12.45 -3.51
C LEU A 32 -1.13 12.27 -2.02
N VAL A 33 -0.34 11.48 -1.30
CA VAL A 33 -0.61 11.17 0.12
C VAL A 33 -0.21 12.30 1.09
N SER A 34 0.33 13.42 0.58
CA SER A 34 0.62 14.60 1.39
C SER A 34 -0.64 15.37 1.82
N ASP A 35 -1.78 15.13 1.18
CA ASP A 35 -3.06 15.68 1.63
C ASP A 35 -3.45 15.09 3.00
N PRO A 36 -3.89 15.92 3.97
CA PRO A 36 -4.31 15.45 5.30
C PRO A 36 -5.32 14.29 5.29
N LYS A 37 -6.16 14.17 4.26
CA LYS A 37 -7.11 13.05 4.14
C LYS A 37 -6.41 11.68 4.07
N TRP A 38 -5.17 11.64 3.59
CA TRP A 38 -4.37 10.43 3.45
C TRP A 38 -3.36 10.21 4.58
N GLN A 39 -3.46 10.93 5.70
CA GLN A 39 -2.46 10.88 6.78
C GLN A 39 -2.15 9.46 7.26
N ASN A 40 -3.16 8.60 7.42
CA ASN A 40 -2.93 7.20 7.83
C ASN A 40 -2.18 6.40 6.75
N VAL A 41 -2.43 6.69 5.47
CA VAL A 41 -1.74 6.06 4.33
C VAL A 41 -0.29 6.51 4.29
N ASP A 42 -0.02 7.80 4.52
CA ASP A 42 1.33 8.37 4.61
C ASP A 42 2.12 7.75 5.78
N TYR A 43 1.53 7.64 6.97
CA TYR A 43 2.17 7.01 8.13
C TYR A 43 2.47 5.53 7.91
N ASP A 44 1.50 4.75 7.45
CA ASP A 44 1.71 3.32 7.20
C ASP A 44 2.78 3.08 6.12
N MET A 45 2.86 3.93 5.09
CA MET A 45 3.90 3.78 4.06
C MET A 45 5.29 4.19 4.57
N LYS A 46 5.39 5.23 5.41
CA LYS A 46 6.65 5.59 6.07
C LYS A 46 7.14 4.46 6.98
N ASP A 47 6.26 3.88 7.78
CA ASP A 47 6.58 2.73 8.62
C ASP A 47 7.03 1.52 7.78
N ALA A 48 6.38 1.27 6.63
CA ALA A 48 6.78 0.22 5.72
C ALA A 48 8.22 0.41 5.22
N ILE A 49 8.58 1.62 4.81
CA ILE A 49 9.92 1.90 4.29
C ILE A 49 10.97 1.94 5.39
N ASP A 50 10.66 2.54 6.54
CA ASP A 50 11.57 2.56 7.70
C ASP A 50 11.92 1.14 8.14
N ARG A 51 10.92 0.24 8.23
CA ARG A 51 11.14 -1.17 8.55
C ARG A 51 11.94 -1.89 7.49
N ARG A 52 11.73 -1.61 6.20
CA ARG A 52 12.56 -2.19 5.13
C ARG A 52 14.02 -1.78 5.30
N ASP A 53 14.26 -0.49 5.50
CA ASP A 53 15.62 0.09 5.52
C ASP A 53 16.37 -0.26 6.83
N THR A 54 15.66 -0.51 7.92
CA THR A 54 16.21 -0.92 9.22
C THR A 54 16.20 -2.43 9.46
N GLN A 55 15.75 -3.25 8.48
CA GLN A 55 15.52 -4.69 8.64
C GLN A 55 14.53 -5.03 9.78
N GLY A 56 13.57 -4.14 10.01
CA GLY A 56 12.45 -4.32 10.92
C GLY A 56 11.45 -5.38 10.45
N ARG A 57 10.58 -5.76 11.37
CA ARG A 57 9.59 -6.83 11.15
C ARG A 57 8.43 -6.38 10.25
N ASP A 58 8.06 -7.27 9.32
CA ASP A 58 6.90 -7.23 8.43
C ASP A 58 6.70 -5.91 7.62
N PRO A 59 7.69 -5.39 6.87
CA PRO A 59 7.53 -4.13 6.12
C PRO A 59 6.34 -4.15 5.13
N ALA A 60 6.15 -5.27 4.44
CA ALA A 60 5.05 -5.45 3.49
C ALA A 60 3.65 -5.44 4.15
N LEU A 61 3.54 -5.74 5.45
CA LEU A 61 2.28 -5.61 6.18
C LEU A 61 1.83 -4.15 6.23
N TYR A 62 2.75 -3.24 6.52
CA TYR A 62 2.47 -1.81 6.65
C TYR A 62 2.11 -1.20 5.28
N ALA A 63 2.82 -1.58 4.21
CA ALA A 63 2.41 -1.19 2.86
C ALA A 63 1.00 -1.71 2.50
N GLY A 64 0.69 -2.96 2.89
CA GLY A 64 -0.65 -3.53 2.74
C GLY A 64 -1.74 -2.82 3.56
N LYS A 65 -1.41 -2.32 4.76
CA LYS A 65 -2.30 -1.48 5.57
C LYS A 65 -2.56 -0.14 4.91
N ALA A 66 -1.53 0.52 4.37
CA ALA A 66 -1.68 1.75 3.61
C ALA A 66 -2.66 1.57 2.44
N LEU A 67 -2.50 0.49 1.66
CA LEU A 67 -3.41 0.16 0.55
C LEU A 67 -4.84 -0.11 1.03
N GLU A 68 -5.01 -0.86 2.13
CA GLU A 68 -6.34 -1.10 2.72
C GLU A 68 -7.00 0.21 3.16
N SER A 69 -6.25 1.09 3.82
CA SER A 69 -6.70 2.41 4.24
C SER A 69 -7.13 3.26 3.05
N THR A 70 -6.37 3.24 1.94
CA THR A 70 -6.76 3.94 0.70
C THR A 70 -8.11 3.47 0.16
N ILE A 71 -8.31 2.15 0.03
CA ILE A 71 -9.56 1.57 -0.48
C ILE A 71 -10.74 1.94 0.44
N LYS A 72 -10.53 1.90 1.77
CA LYS A 72 -11.54 2.32 2.75
C LYS A 72 -11.93 3.78 2.65
N ILE A 73 -10.94 4.68 2.56
CA ILE A 73 -11.17 6.13 2.43
C ILE A 73 -11.96 6.42 1.15
N ILE A 74 -11.54 5.88 0.01
CA ILE A 74 -12.24 6.08 -1.28
C ILE A 74 -13.68 5.57 -1.20
N SER A 75 -13.88 4.37 -0.63
CA SER A 75 -15.22 3.81 -0.46
C SER A 75 -16.12 4.69 0.40
N ASN A 76 -15.59 5.28 1.46
CA ASN A 76 -16.32 6.20 2.33
C ASN A 76 -16.64 7.52 1.62
N GLU A 77 -15.68 8.16 0.96
CA GLU A 77 -15.86 9.45 0.27
C GLU A 77 -16.88 9.35 -0.87
N ARG A 78 -16.95 8.20 -1.55
CA ARG A 78 -17.92 7.94 -2.62
C ARG A 78 -19.28 7.45 -2.11
N GLY A 79 -19.48 7.36 -0.79
CA GLY A 79 -20.74 6.89 -0.20
C GLY A 79 -21.06 5.43 -0.49
N LEU A 80 -20.04 4.62 -0.78
CA LEU A 80 -20.18 3.20 -1.14
C LEU A 80 -20.14 2.28 0.10
N SER A 81 -19.66 2.79 1.23
CA SER A 81 -19.58 2.03 2.48
C SER A 81 -20.91 1.99 3.23
N THR A 82 -21.22 0.82 3.78
CA THR A 82 -22.46 0.50 4.50
C THR A 82 -22.26 0.38 6.01
N GLY A 83 -21.01 0.35 6.48
CA GLY A 83 -20.64 0.10 7.88
C GLY A 83 -20.72 -1.37 8.29
N ARG A 84 -21.00 -2.28 7.34
CA ARG A 84 -21.12 -3.73 7.57
C ARG A 84 -19.96 -4.52 6.96
N GLU A 85 -18.99 -3.83 6.39
CA GLU A 85 -17.80 -4.41 5.77
C GLU A 85 -16.96 -5.16 6.82
N ARG A 86 -16.55 -6.38 6.49
CA ARG A 86 -15.82 -7.28 7.42
C ARG A 86 -14.33 -7.37 7.11
N GLY A 87 -13.88 -6.74 6.03
CA GLY A 87 -12.46 -6.72 5.65
C GLY A 87 -12.24 -6.13 4.26
N ALA A 88 -10.98 -6.12 3.82
CA ALA A 88 -10.53 -5.52 2.56
C ALA A 88 -11.34 -5.95 1.34
N LYS A 89 -11.75 -7.22 1.27
CA LYS A 89 -12.58 -7.74 0.18
C LYS A 89 -13.87 -6.94 -0.03
N ASN A 90 -14.59 -6.61 1.05
CA ASN A 90 -15.85 -5.87 0.92
C ASN A 90 -15.61 -4.46 0.36
N TYR A 91 -14.52 -3.82 0.76
CA TYR A 91 -14.16 -2.51 0.23
C TYR A 91 -13.69 -2.57 -1.23
N ILE A 92 -13.02 -3.65 -1.64
CA ILE A 92 -12.69 -3.90 -3.06
C ILE A 92 -13.97 -4.08 -3.89
N ASP A 93 -14.91 -4.87 -3.39
CA ASP A 93 -16.23 -5.03 -4.03
C ASP A 93 -16.96 -3.69 -4.15
N ASN A 94 -16.92 -2.84 -3.12
CA ASN A 94 -17.50 -1.50 -3.18
C ASN A 94 -16.88 -0.67 -4.31
N LEU A 95 -15.55 -0.64 -4.44
CA LEU A 95 -14.87 0.10 -5.51
C LEU A 95 -15.19 -0.44 -6.90
N ARG A 96 -15.33 -1.76 -7.04
CA ARG A 96 -15.77 -2.41 -8.29
C ARG A 96 -17.20 -1.99 -8.65
N SER A 97 -18.13 -2.10 -7.71
CA SER A 97 -19.53 -1.69 -7.93
C SER A 97 -19.66 -0.18 -8.18
N GLY A 98 -18.75 0.63 -7.62
CA GLY A 98 -18.66 2.07 -7.84
C GLY A 98 -17.99 2.47 -9.16
N GLY A 99 -17.57 1.52 -10.01
CA GLY A 99 -16.93 1.79 -11.30
C GLY A 99 -15.49 2.31 -11.22
N ILE A 100 -14.84 2.20 -10.05
CA ILE A 100 -13.43 2.60 -9.86
C ILE A 100 -12.49 1.47 -10.30
N LEU A 101 -12.92 0.22 -10.10
CA LEU A 101 -12.18 -0.99 -10.45
C LEU A 101 -12.92 -1.83 -11.48
N GLU A 102 -12.17 -2.38 -12.43
CA GLU A 102 -12.62 -3.49 -13.26
C GLU A 102 -12.57 -4.83 -12.50
N ALA A 103 -13.27 -5.85 -13.01
CA ALA A 103 -13.34 -7.15 -12.36
C ALA A 103 -11.95 -7.79 -12.13
N TRP A 104 -11.07 -7.73 -13.13
CA TRP A 104 -9.72 -8.30 -13.02
C TRP A 104 -8.83 -7.55 -12.01
N GLU A 105 -9.04 -6.24 -11.85
CA GLU A 105 -8.29 -5.43 -10.87
C GLU A 105 -8.73 -5.77 -9.44
N ALA A 106 -10.04 -5.92 -9.23
CA ALA A 106 -10.60 -6.38 -7.97
C ALA A 106 -10.07 -7.77 -7.60
N GLU A 107 -10.06 -8.72 -8.55
CA GLU A 107 -9.48 -10.05 -8.35
C GLU A 107 -7.98 -9.99 -8.00
N THR A 108 -7.23 -9.12 -8.68
CA THR A 108 -5.79 -8.93 -8.42
C THR A 108 -5.54 -8.43 -7.00
N LEU A 109 -6.32 -7.43 -6.55
CA LEU A 109 -6.24 -6.91 -5.18
C LEU A 109 -6.65 -7.98 -4.16
N GLU A 110 -7.72 -8.73 -4.40
CA GLU A 110 -8.14 -9.83 -3.51
C GLU A 110 -7.04 -10.88 -3.35
N VAL A 111 -6.36 -11.27 -4.44
CA VAL A 111 -5.23 -12.19 -4.41
C VAL A 111 -4.07 -11.62 -3.59
N PHE A 112 -3.73 -10.34 -3.79
CA PHE A 112 -2.70 -9.67 -3.01
C PHE A 112 -3.04 -9.69 -1.51
N PHE A 113 -4.25 -9.29 -1.12
CA PHE A 113 -4.66 -9.30 0.28
C PHE A 113 -4.64 -10.70 0.89
N LYS A 114 -5.12 -11.70 0.14
CA LYS A 114 -5.19 -13.08 0.60
C LYS A 114 -3.83 -13.72 0.80
N HIS A 115 -2.89 -13.51 -0.13
CA HIS A 115 -1.62 -14.24 -0.17
C HIS A 115 -0.41 -13.45 0.34
N VAL A 116 -0.51 -12.12 0.41
CA VAL A 116 0.59 -11.26 0.87
C VAL A 116 0.24 -10.61 2.20
N ARG A 117 -0.82 -9.81 2.25
CA ARG A 117 -1.13 -8.99 3.44
C ARG A 117 -1.62 -9.84 4.62
N ASN A 118 -2.63 -10.69 4.41
CA ASN A 118 -3.28 -11.40 5.51
C ASN A 118 -2.34 -12.37 6.25
N PRO A 119 -1.49 -13.17 5.57
CA PRO A 119 -0.52 -14.03 6.26
C PRO A 119 0.43 -13.25 7.17
N LEU A 120 0.84 -12.04 6.78
CA LEU A 120 1.70 -11.18 7.59
C LEU A 120 0.98 -10.53 8.78
N SER A 121 -0.35 -10.44 8.73
CA SER A 121 -1.16 -9.80 9.79
C SER A 121 -1.52 -10.74 10.93
N HIS A 122 -1.44 -12.06 10.73
CA HIS A 122 -1.82 -13.05 11.73
C HIS A 122 -0.59 -13.57 12.47
N GLY A 123 -0.74 -13.80 13.78
CA GLY A 123 0.30 -14.45 14.56
C GLY A 123 0.54 -15.88 14.05
N PRO A 124 1.79 -16.36 14.02
CA PRO A 124 2.11 -17.67 13.44
C PRO A 124 1.56 -18.85 14.25
N GLY A 125 1.13 -18.62 15.50
CA GLY A 125 0.72 -19.72 16.39
C GLY A 125 1.88 -20.70 16.58
N ALA A 126 1.68 -21.95 16.13
CA ALA A 126 2.70 -23.00 16.14
C ALA A 126 3.42 -23.18 14.77
N GLU A 127 3.03 -22.44 13.74
CA GLU A 127 3.63 -22.49 12.40
C GLU A 127 4.87 -21.58 12.31
N GLU A 128 5.62 -21.70 11.21
CA GLU A 128 6.72 -20.78 10.94
C GLU A 128 6.19 -19.37 10.64
N LEU A 129 6.96 -18.37 11.08
CA LEU A 129 6.65 -16.98 10.76
C LEU A 129 6.68 -16.80 9.24
N THR A 130 5.55 -16.41 8.65
CA THR A 130 5.53 -16.03 7.23
C THR A 130 6.43 -14.81 7.04
N SER A 131 7.52 -14.98 6.31
CA SER A 131 8.44 -13.89 5.97
C SER A 131 8.62 -13.81 4.46
N LEU A 132 8.53 -12.60 3.93
CA LEU A 132 8.90 -12.33 2.54
C LEU A 132 10.42 -12.15 2.44
N SER A 133 10.99 -12.59 1.32
CA SER A 133 12.36 -12.21 0.95
C SER A 133 12.47 -10.70 0.70
N ILE A 134 13.70 -10.17 0.68
CA ILE A 134 13.94 -8.75 0.37
C ILE A 134 13.32 -8.35 -0.99
N PRO A 135 13.51 -9.10 -2.10
CA PRO A 135 12.88 -8.74 -3.37
C PRO A 135 11.35 -8.77 -3.32
N GLN A 136 10.75 -9.74 -2.62
CA GLN A 136 9.29 -9.80 -2.44
C GLN A 136 8.77 -8.64 -1.59
N THR A 137 9.53 -8.21 -0.58
CA THR A 137 9.19 -7.05 0.24
C THR A 137 9.22 -5.76 -0.57
N ASN A 138 10.27 -5.56 -1.36
CA ASN A 138 10.38 -4.39 -2.24
C ASN A 138 9.24 -4.36 -3.26
N TRP A 139 8.99 -5.50 -3.93
CA TRP A 139 7.87 -5.64 -4.85
C TRP A 139 6.53 -5.31 -4.19
N ALA A 140 6.28 -5.80 -2.97
CA ALA A 140 5.02 -5.53 -2.28
C ALA A 140 4.86 -4.04 -1.96
N ILE A 141 5.91 -3.36 -1.49
CA ILE A 141 5.90 -1.92 -1.21
C ILE A 141 5.63 -1.12 -2.50
N GLU A 142 6.40 -1.38 -3.56
CA GLU A 142 6.27 -0.67 -4.85
C GLU A 142 4.89 -0.93 -5.50
N SER A 143 4.37 -2.14 -5.38
CA SER A 143 3.03 -2.50 -5.84
C SER A 143 1.95 -1.74 -5.08
N CYS A 144 2.06 -1.66 -3.75
CA CYS A 144 1.14 -0.87 -2.93
C CYS A 144 1.19 0.61 -3.30
N MET A 145 2.38 1.21 -3.44
CA MET A 145 2.51 2.62 -3.86
C MET A 145 1.87 2.85 -5.23
N SER A 146 2.08 1.93 -6.18
CA SER A 146 1.50 2.01 -7.53
C SER A 146 -0.03 1.93 -7.51
N TRP A 147 -0.59 0.97 -6.76
CA TRP A 147 -2.04 0.83 -6.59
C TRP A 147 -2.65 2.05 -5.93
N ILE A 148 -2.06 2.54 -4.83
CA ILE A 148 -2.56 3.71 -4.11
C ILE A 148 -2.55 4.94 -5.04
N LYS A 149 -1.44 5.19 -5.74
CA LYS A 149 -1.33 6.27 -6.73
C LYS A 149 -2.45 6.19 -7.76
N SER A 150 -2.65 5.02 -8.38
CA SER A 150 -3.68 4.81 -9.41
C SER A 150 -5.10 4.98 -8.87
N LEU A 151 -5.38 4.44 -7.68
CA LEU A 151 -6.70 4.51 -7.05
C LEU A 151 -7.08 5.94 -6.68
N ILE A 152 -6.17 6.70 -6.08
CA ILE A 152 -6.40 8.11 -5.74
C ILE A 152 -6.69 8.91 -7.02
N GLN A 153 -5.87 8.75 -8.06
CA GLN A 153 -6.07 9.45 -9.34
C GLN A 153 -7.41 9.14 -9.99
N ARG A 154 -7.89 7.88 -9.91
CA ARG A 154 -9.21 7.50 -10.42
C ARG A 154 -10.36 8.02 -9.56
N ALA A 155 -10.15 8.11 -8.25
CA ALA A 155 -11.16 8.58 -7.31
C ALA A 155 -11.34 10.11 -7.33
N ASP A 156 -10.37 10.87 -7.84
CA ASP A 156 -10.48 12.33 -7.99
C ASP A 156 -11.00 12.75 -9.38
N ASN A 157 -11.16 11.80 -10.32
CA ASN A 157 -11.80 12.00 -11.64
C ASN A 157 -13.29 11.62 -11.62
#